data_AF-A0A5D9CRR9-F1
#
_entry.id   AF-A0A5D9CRR9-F1
#
_cell.length_a   1.000
_cell.length_b   1.000
_cell.length_c   1.000
_cell.angle_alpha   90.00
_cell.angle_beta   90.00
_cell.angle_gamma   90.00
#
_symmetry.space_group_name_H-M   'P 1'
#
loop_
_entity.id
_entity.type
_entity.pdbx_description
1 polymer ?
#
loop_
_entity_poly.entity_id
_entity_poly.type
_entity_poly.pdbx_seq_one_letter_code
_entity_poly.pdbx_strand_id
1 'polypeptide(L)' 'MLYGKDGRRIVGFDNERGKGDHCHLDGDEHPYMFTTTDALLSDFRKEIIKRRKKP' A
#
# COMPACT_ATOMS: atom_id res chain seq x y z
N MET A 1 -2.02 -5.31 -3.77
CA MET A 1 -0.94 -5.95 -2.96
C MET A 1 -1.20 -5.71 -1.49
N LEU A 2 -0.80 -6.64 -0.61
CA LEU A 2 -1.08 -6.55 0.83
C LEU A 2 0.12 -7.03 1.66
N TYR A 3 0.43 -6.30 2.72
CA TYR A 3 1.35 -6.65 3.79
C TYR A 3 0.67 -6.44 5.13
N GLY A 4 0.77 -7.43 6.02
CA GLY A 4 0.12 -7.42 7.32
C GLY A 4 0.81 -8.33 8.32
N LYS A 5 0.47 -8.14 9.60
CA LYS A 5 0.98 -8.94 10.72
C LYS A 5 -0.16 -9.19 11.69
N ASP A 6 -0.24 -10.39 12.27
CA ASP A 6 -1.25 -10.75 13.29
C ASP A 6 -2.70 -10.48 12.82
N GLY A 7 -2.99 -10.78 11.55
CA GLY A 7 -4.31 -10.54 10.95
C GLY A 7 -4.64 -9.08 10.66
N ARG A 8 -3.74 -8.14 10.95
CA ARG A 8 -3.91 -6.70 10.66
C ARG A 8 -3.25 -6.33 9.34
N ARG A 9 -4.00 -5.63 8.48
CA ARG A 9 -3.48 -5.00 7.26
C ARG A 9 -2.64 -3.78 7.66
N ILE A 10 -1.38 -3.75 7.24
CA ILE A 10 -0.43 -2.68 7.56
C ILE A 10 -0.10 -1.85 6.31
N VAL A 11 0.07 -2.49 5.16
CA VAL A 11 0.18 -1.84 3.85
C VAL A 11 -0.73 -2.58 2.88
N GLY A 12 -1.55 -1.85 2.13
CA GLY A 12 -2.40 -2.36 1.06
C GLY A 12 -2.35 -1.40 -0.11
N PHE A 13 -2.36 -1.92 -1.32
CA PHE A 13 -2.60 -1.13 -2.52
C PHE A 13 -3.64 -1.86 -3.33
N ASP A 14 -4.80 -1.22 -3.51
CA ASP A 14 -5.93 -1.80 -4.20
C ASP A 14 -6.08 -1.08 -5.54
N ASN A 15 -6.19 -1.86 -6.62
CA ASN A 15 -6.36 -1.37 -7.98
C ASN A 15 -7.81 -1.63 -8.38
N GLU A 16 -8.73 -0.87 -7.81
CA GLU A 16 -10.14 -0.93 -8.19
C GLU A 16 -10.32 -0.10 -9.47
N ARG A 17 -10.27 -0.78 -10.62
CA ARG A 17 -10.47 -0.17 -11.93
C ARG A 17 -11.74 0.70 -11.94
N GLY A 18 -11.56 1.99 -12.23
CA GLY A 18 -12.66 2.91 -12.52
C GLY A 18 -13.15 3.78 -11.36
N LYS A 19 -12.63 3.65 -10.14
CA LYS A 19 -13.02 4.49 -8.99
C LYS A 19 -11.91 5.38 -8.41
N GLY A 20 -10.70 5.29 -8.95
CA GLY A 20 -9.51 5.89 -8.37
C GLY A 20 -8.80 4.88 -7.48
N ASP A 21 -7.49 4.74 -7.67
CA ASP A 21 -6.71 3.81 -6.87
C ASP A 21 -6.54 4.37 -5.45
N HIS A 22 -6.39 3.48 -4.48
CA HIS A 22 -6.12 3.88 -3.13
C HIS A 22 -5.16 2.90 -2.47
N CYS A 23 -4.40 3.40 -1.50
CA CYS A 23 -3.55 2.59 -0.66
C CYS A 23 -4.05 2.63 0.78
N HIS A 24 -3.92 1.50 1.46
CA HIS A 24 -4.24 1.31 2.87
C HIS A 24 -2.93 1.32 3.64
N LEU A 25 -2.75 2.28 4.52
CA LEU A 25 -1.51 2.51 5.26
C LEU A 25 -1.84 2.61 6.75
N ASP A 26 -1.36 1.65 7.54
CA ASP A 26 -1.64 1.58 9.00
C ASP A 26 -3.14 1.56 9.38
N GLY A 27 -4.01 1.18 8.44
CA GLY A 27 -5.46 1.16 8.62
C GLY A 27 -6.19 2.37 8.02
N ASP A 28 -5.45 3.38 7.56
CA ASP A 28 -6.01 4.56 6.89
C ASP A 28 -5.98 4.40 5.36
N GLU A 29 -7.03 4.88 4.71
CA GLU A 29 -7.13 4.89 3.24
C GLU A 29 -6.62 6.23 2.70
N HIS A 30 -5.75 6.17 1.70
CA HIS A 30 -5.19 7.33 1.03
C HIS A 30 -5.38 7.23 -0.48
N PRO A 31 -5.67 8.36 -1.16
CA PRO A 31 -5.68 8.39 -2.62
C PRO A 31 -4.30 7.99 -3.14
N TYR A 32 -4.29 7.08 -4.10
CA TYR A 32 -3.10 6.66 -4.81
C TYR A 32 -3.40 6.70 -6.30
N MET A 33 -2.43 7.09 -7.13
CA MET A 33 -2.63 7.04 -8.58
C MET A 33 -1.75 5.94 -9.13
N PHE A 34 -2.36 4.87 -9.62
CA PHE A 34 -1.62 3.83 -10.30
C PHE A 34 -1.12 4.38 -11.64
N THR A 35 0.20 4.45 -11.78
CA THR A 35 0.84 4.90 -13.02
C THR A 35 1.39 3.71 -13.80
N THR A 36 2.21 2.89 -13.16
CA THR A 36 2.79 1.67 -13.72
C THR A 36 2.89 0.59 -12.65
N THR A 37 2.95 -0.67 -13.10
CA THR A 37 3.18 -1.81 -12.19
C THR A 37 4.51 -1.70 -11.44
N ASP A 38 5.55 -1.15 -12.08
CA ASP A 38 6.86 -0.95 -11.44
C ASP A 38 6.80 0.10 -10.33
N ALA A 39 6.16 1.25 -10.60
CA ALA A 39 5.94 2.29 -9.59
C ALA A 39 5.15 1.74 -8.39
N LEU A 40 4.10 0.98 -8.66
CA LEU A 40 3.30 0.34 -7.63
C LEU A 40 4.13 -0.61 -6.75
N LEU A 41 4.96 -1.47 -7.36
CA LEU A 41 5.82 -2.39 -6.61
C LEU A 41 6.88 -1.66 -5.79
N SER A 42 7.48 -0.62 -6.37
CA SER A 42 8.48 0.24 -5.73
C SER A 42 7.89 0.92 -4.49
N ASP A 43 6.73 1.55 -4.62
CA ASP A 43 6.07 2.27 -3.53
C ASP A 43 5.57 1.32 -2.44
N PHE A 44 5.00 0.17 -2.82
CA PHE A 44 4.63 -0.86 -1.86
C PHE A 44 5.83 -1.33 -1.03
N ARG A 45 6.98 -1.57 -1.66
CA ARG A 45 8.20 -1.97 -0.96
C ARG A 45 8.73 -0.86 -0.03
N LYS A 46 8.69 0.39 -0.46
CA LYS A 46 9.08 1.55 0.38
C LYS A 46 8.24 1.62 1.65
N GLU A 47 6.92 1.48 1.52
CA GLU A 47 5.99 1.57 2.66
C GLU A 47 6.15 0.40 3.65
N ILE A 48 6.49 -0.80 3.16
CA ILE A 48 6.89 -1.92 4.04
C ILE A 48 8.18 -1.59 4.80
N ILE A 49 9.23 -1.14 4.10
CA ILE A 49 10.53 -0.85 4.72
C ILE A 49 10.38 0.24 5.78
N LYS A 50 9.60 1.29 5.48
CA LYS A 50 9.32 2.39 6.40
C LYS A 50 8.69 1.91 7.71
N ARG A 51 7.74 0.97 7.63
CA ARG A 51 7.04 0.42 8.80
C ARG A 51 7.83 -0.62 9.56
N ARG A 52 8.68 -1.39 8.87
CA ARG A 52 9.64 -2.31 9.52
C ARG A 52 10.75 -1.59 10.27
N LYS A 53 11.04 -0.32 9.94
CA LYS A 53 12.04 0.51 10.60
C LYS A 53 11.47 1.38 11.73
N LYS A 54 10.15 1.49 11.85
CA LYS A 54 9.53 2.12 13.03
C LYS A 54 9.65 1.14 14.21
N PRO A 55 10.17 1.57 15.37
CA PRO A 55 10.26 0.74 16.57
C PRO A 55 8.87 0.37 17.11
#